data_AF-A0A9D0ZGQ4-F1
#
_entry.id   AF-A0A9D0ZGQ4-F1
#
_cell.length_a   1.000
_cell.length_b   1.000
_cell.length_c   1.000
_cell.angle_alpha   90.00
_cell.angle_beta   90.00
_cell.angle_gamma   90.00
#
_symmetry.space_group_name_H-M   'P 1'
#
loop_
_entity.id
_entity.type
_entity.pdbx_description
1 polymer ?
#
loop_
_entity_poly.entity_id
_entity_poly.type
_entity_poly.pdbx_seq_one_letter_code
_entity_poly.pdbx_strand_id
1 'polypeptide(L)'
;MAQKKEPEETKNPAEQVEPTEEGKRVRVKIPLDRKDKSPVFVCVNGEGCTIQRGKWVEVKPYIAEVIKTGLAQRENVEVMIETLADGE
;
A
#
# COMPACT_ATOMS: atom_id res chain seq x y z
N MET A 1 -0.54 -55.24 21.95
CA MET A 1 -0.98 -54.11 22.80
C MET A 1 0.24 -53.58 23.53
N ALA A 2 0.79 -52.44 23.10
CA ALA A 2 1.86 -51.75 23.81
C ALA A 2 1.64 -50.26 23.64
N GLN A 3 1.42 -49.61 24.77
CA GLN A 3 1.01 -48.23 24.96
C GLN A 3 2.25 -47.35 25.08
N LYS A 4 2.45 -46.37 24.19
CA LYS A 4 3.44 -45.27 24.34
C LYS A 4 2.88 -44.05 23.60
N LYS A 5 2.31 -43.11 24.34
CA LYS A 5 2.94 -41.85 24.79
C LYS A 5 3.00 -40.82 23.66
N GLU A 6 2.06 -39.87 23.73
CA GLU A 6 2.22 -38.52 23.21
C GLU A 6 3.48 -37.88 23.81
N PRO A 7 4.13 -36.98 23.06
CA PRO A 7 4.81 -35.85 23.67
C PRO A 7 4.19 -34.54 23.18
N GLU A 8 3.56 -33.86 24.13
CA GLU A 8 3.47 -32.40 24.18
C GLU A 8 4.90 -31.86 24.41
N GLU A 9 5.40 -31.06 23.48
CA GLU A 9 6.47 -30.05 23.63
C GLU A 9 6.71 -29.48 22.21
N THR A 10 6.88 -28.19 21.95
CA THR A 10 7.44 -27.13 22.78
C THR A 10 6.88 -25.80 22.26
N LYS A 11 6.38 -24.96 23.15
CA LYS A 11 6.17 -23.53 22.86
C LYS A 11 7.54 -22.95 22.51
N ASN A 12 7.75 -22.54 21.26
CA ASN A 12 8.86 -21.67 20.89
C ASN A 12 8.46 -20.22 21.23
N PRO A 13 9.12 -19.55 22.19
CA PRO A 13 9.08 -18.11 22.29
C PRO A 13 10.23 -17.59 21.43
N ALA A 14 10.04 -17.55 20.11
CA ALA A 14 11.04 -17.00 19.19
C ALA A 14 10.52 -15.65 18.66
N GLU A 15 11.16 -14.60 19.17
CA GLU A 15 11.29 -13.29 18.53
C GLU A 15 9.98 -12.52 18.25
N GLN A 16 9.55 -11.76 19.27
CA GLN A 16 8.98 -10.44 18.98
C GLN A 16 10.11 -9.59 18.41
N VAL A 17 10.28 -9.65 17.09
CA VAL A 17 10.97 -8.61 16.33
C VAL A 17 10.14 -7.34 16.50
N GLU A 18 10.68 -6.36 17.23
CA GLU A 18 10.16 -5.01 17.20
C GLU A 18 10.13 -4.57 15.73
N PRO A 19 8.98 -4.12 15.18
CA PRO A 19 8.92 -3.73 13.78
C PRO A 19 9.76 -2.46 13.60
N THR A 20 11.00 -2.61 13.17
CA THR A 20 11.71 -1.55 12.46
C THR A 20 10.80 -1.11 11.30
N GLU A 21 10.73 0.19 11.02
CA GLU A 21 9.90 0.76 9.94
C GLU A 21 10.13 0.08 8.58
N GLU A 22 11.25 -0.61 8.40
CA GLU A 22 11.59 -1.41 7.24
C GLU A 22 10.65 -2.59 6.96
N GLY A 23 10.01 -3.15 8.00
CA GLY A 23 9.06 -4.26 7.88
C GLY A 23 7.60 -3.82 7.76
N LYS A 24 7.29 -2.54 8.00
CA LYS A 24 5.91 -2.05 8.02
C LYS A 24 5.34 -1.99 6.61
N ARG A 25 4.25 -2.71 6.37
CA ARG A 25 3.49 -2.67 5.12
C ARG A 25 2.14 -2.01 5.35
N VAL A 26 1.72 -1.19 4.38
CA VAL A 26 0.45 -0.49 4.38
C VAL A 26 -0.27 -0.79 3.08
N ARG A 27 -1.58 -1.02 3.16
CA ARG A 27 -2.41 -1.27 1.98
C ARG A 27 -2.85 0.05 1.37
N VAL A 28 -2.61 0.21 0.08
CA VAL A 28 -3.03 1.37 -0.72
C VAL A 28 -3.83 0.87 -1.93
N LYS A 29 -4.78 1.68 -2.39
CA LYS A 29 -5.56 1.41 -3.59
C LYS A 29 -5.63 2.68 -4.43
N ILE A 30 -5.20 2.57 -5.67
CA ILE A 30 -5.40 3.63 -6.67
C ILE A 30 -6.74 3.34 -7.35
N PRO A 31 -7.69 4.30 -7.37
CA PRO A 31 -8.98 4.10 -8.05
C PRO A 31 -8.77 3.84 -9.54
N LEU A 32 -9.66 3.02 -10.11
CA LEU A 32 -9.67 2.75 -11.54
C LEU A 32 -10.28 3.96 -12.25
N ASP A 33 -9.53 4.55 -13.17
CA ASP A 33 -10.05 5.61 -14.02
C ASP A 33 -10.81 5.00 -15.21
N ARG A 34 -11.85 5.68 -15.70
CA ARG A 34 -12.59 5.23 -16.89
C ARG A 34 -11.73 5.29 -18.15
N LYS A 35 -10.86 6.29 -18.26
CA LYS A 35 -9.98 6.54 -19.41
C LYS A 35 -8.66 5.81 -19.26
N ASP A 36 -8.09 5.76 -18.05
CA ASP A 36 -6.77 5.17 -17.82
C ASP A 36 -6.78 4.01 -16.80
N LYS A 37 -6.64 2.80 -17.33
CA LYS A 37 -6.60 1.55 -16.54
C LYS A 37 -5.17 1.07 -16.29
N SER A 38 -4.18 1.81 -16.79
CA SER A 38 -2.78 1.40 -16.77
C SER A 38 -2.26 1.35 -15.33
N PRO A 39 -1.40 0.37 -14.99
CA PRO A 39 -0.75 0.33 -13.70
C PRO A 39 0.14 1.55 -13.50
N VAL A 40 0.31 1.97 -12.24
CA VAL A 40 1.14 3.12 -11.88
C VAL A 40 2.46 2.61 -11.31
N PHE A 41 3.57 3.00 -11.93
CA PHE A 41 4.90 2.76 -11.37
C PHE A 41 5.29 3.94 -10.48
N VAL A 42 5.76 3.64 -9.27
CA VAL A 42 6.24 4.63 -8.30
C VAL A 42 7.62 4.19 -7.81
N CYS A 43 8.57 5.12 -7.79
CA CYS A 43 9.90 4.89 -7.24
C CYS A 43 10.23 5.99 -6.24
N VAL A 44 10.61 5.61 -5.02
CA VAL A 44 11.02 6.55 -3.97
C VAL A 44 12.33 6.05 -3.40
N ASN A 45 13.36 6.91 -3.39
CA ASN A 45 14.69 6.60 -2.85
C ASN A 45 15.31 5.31 -3.43
N GLY A 46 15.10 5.05 -4.72
CA GLY A 46 15.64 3.87 -5.42
C GLY A 46 14.80 2.58 -5.25
N GLU A 47 13.75 2.61 -4.44
CA GLU A 47 12.81 1.49 -4.31
C GLU A 47 11.58 1.70 -5.21
N GLY A 48 11.51 0.89 -6.27
CA GLY A 48 10.42 0.91 -7.25
C GLY A 48 9.33 -0.12 -6.94
N CYS A 49 8.08 0.24 -7.17
CA CYS A 49 6.96 -0.69 -7.15
C CYS A 49 5.91 -0.35 -8.23
N THR A 50 5.30 -1.40 -8.79
CA THR A 50 4.21 -1.25 -9.78
C THR A 50 2.88 -1.57 -9.12
N ILE A 51 1.96 -0.61 -9.16
CA ILE A 51 0.67 -0.67 -8.47
C ILE A 51 -0.45 -0.81 -9.49
N GLN A 52 -1.16 -1.92 -9.39
CA GLN A 52 -2.32 -2.20 -10.24
C GLN A 52 -3.51 -1.37 -9.75
N ARG A 53 -4.09 -0.56 -10.64
CA ARG A 53 -5.30 0.22 -10.34
C ARG A 53 -6.48 -0.70 -9.99
N GLY A 54 -7.36 -0.23 -9.13
CA GLY A 54 -8.55 -0.96 -8.68
C GLY A 54 -8.28 -2.10 -7.70
N LYS A 55 -7.01 -2.42 -7.39
CA LYS A 55 -6.63 -3.46 -6.43
C LYS A 55 -5.97 -2.86 -5.20
N TRP A 56 -6.14 -3.54 -4.06
CA TRP A 56 -5.39 -3.24 -2.84
C TRP A 56 -3.99 -3.84 -2.96
N VAL A 57 -2.96 -3.01 -2.82
CA VAL A 57 -1.56 -3.41 -2.92
C VAL A 57 -0.85 -3.04 -1.61
N GLU A 58 -0.03 -3.94 -1.09
CA GLU A 58 0.81 -3.71 0.09
C GLU A 58 2.13 -3.07 -0.30
N VAL A 59 2.37 -1.87 0.23
CA VAL A 59 3.58 -1.07 -0.04
C VAL A 59 4.17 -0.57 1.26
N LYS A 60 5.40 -0.05 1.21
CA LYS A 60 6.02 0.62 2.36
C LYS A 60 5.32 1.96 2.65
N PRO A 61 5.36 2.46 3.90
CA PRO A 61 4.57 3.63 4.32
C PRO A 61 4.86 4.90 3.50
N TYR A 62 6.12 5.19 3.19
CA TYR A 62 6.48 6.37 2.39
C TYR A 62 5.95 6.29 0.95
N ILE A 63 5.90 5.10 0.35
CA ILE A 63 5.27 4.90 -0.97
C ILE A 63 3.77 5.15 -0.87
N ALA A 64 3.11 4.63 0.18
CA ALA A 64 1.69 4.87 0.41
C ALA A 64 1.37 6.37 0.57
N GLU A 65 2.24 7.12 1.25
CA GLU A 65 2.08 8.56 1.43
C GLU A 65 2.14 9.31 0.09
N VAL A 66 3.17 9.03 -0.72
CA VAL A 66 3.32 9.64 -2.06
C VAL A 66 2.09 9.40 -2.93
N ILE A 67 1.52 8.19 -2.89
CA ILE A 67 0.31 7.87 -3.65
C ILE A 67 -0.89 8.67 -3.15
N LYS A 68 -1.09 8.75 -1.83
CA LYS A 68 -2.21 9.51 -1.25
C LYS A 68 -2.10 10.99 -1.61
N THR A 69 -0.91 11.56 -1.50
CA THR A 69 -0.64 12.95 -1.87
C THR A 69 -0.91 13.19 -3.35
N GLY A 70 -0.45 12.30 -4.24
CA GLY A 70 -0.71 12.41 -5.67
C GLY A 70 -2.20 12.29 -6.03
N LEU A 71 -2.97 11.46 -5.31
CA LEU A 71 -4.42 11.37 -5.49
C LEU A 71 -5.13 12.65 -5.05
N ALA A 72 -4.77 13.19 -3.88
CA ALA A 72 -5.34 14.45 -3.39
C ALA A 72 -5.02 15.64 -4.30
N GLN A 73 -3.78 15.70 -4.82
CA GLN A 73 -3.40 16.73 -5.80
C GLN A 73 -4.25 16.66 -7.06
N ARG A 74 -4.50 15.46 -7.59
CA ARG A 74 -5.33 15.29 -8.78
C ARG A 74 -6.76 15.80 -8.56
N GLU A 75 -7.36 15.46 -7.44
CA GLU A 75 -8.69 15.95 -7.06
C GLU A 75 -8.72 17.49 -6.97
N ASN A 76 -7.73 18.09 -6.30
CA ASN A 76 -7.64 19.54 -6.18
C ASN A 76 -7.48 20.25 -7.53
N VAL A 77 -6.72 19.64 -8.47
CA VAL A 77 -6.56 20.19 -9.83
C VAL A 77 -7.88 20.17 -10.58
N GLU A 78 -8.67 19.09 -10.47
CA GLU A 78 -9.99 19.01 -11.11
C GLU A 78 -10.92 20.12 -10.57
N VAL A 79 -10.96 20.33 -9.25
CA VAL A 79 -11.76 21.39 -8.62
C VAL A 79 -11.30 22.80 -9.04
N MET A 80 -9.98 23.03 -9.13
CA MET A 80 -9.45 24.32 -9.59
C MET A 80 -9.82 24.63 -11.04
N ILE A 81 -9.80 23.63 -11.92
CA ILE A 81 -10.20 23.80 -13.32
C ILE A 81 -11.68 24.18 -13.42
N GLU A 82 -12.56 23.51 -12.67
CA GLU A 82 -14.00 23.84 -12.66
C GLU A 82 -14.26 25.25 -12.13
N THR A 83 -13.58 25.65 -11.04
CA THR A 83 -13.72 27.00 -10.45
C THR A 83 -13.27 28.10 -11.40
N LEU A 84 -12.19 27.87 -12.16
CA LEU A 84 -11.72 28.85 -13.16
C LEU A 84 -12.64 28.91 -14.38
N ALA A 85 -13.30 27.81 -14.74
CA ALA A 85 -14.23 27.76 -15.87
C ALA A 85 -15.59 28.42 -15.59
N ASP A 86 -16.05 28.44 -14.34
CA ASP A 86 -17.31 29.09 -13.91
C ASP A 86 -17.14 30.61 -13.66
N GLY A 87 -15.89 31.09 -13.59
CA GLY A 87 -15.55 32.49 -13.34
C GLY A 87 -15.42 33.38 -14.58
N GLU A 88 -15.79 32.91 -15.78
CA GLU A 88 -15.79 33.65 -17.05
C GLU A 88 -17.21 34.05 -17.51
#